data_AF-A0A813W8U6-F1
#
_entry.id   AF-A0A813W8U6-F1
#
_cell.length_a   1.000
_cell.length_b   1.000
_cell.length_c   1.000
_cell.angle_alpha   90.00
_cell.angle_beta   90.00
_cell.angle_gamma   90.00
#
_symmetry.space_group_name_H-M   'P 1'
#
loop_
_entity.id
_entity.type
_entity.pdbx_description
1 polymer ?
#
loop_
_entity_poly.entity_id
_entity_poly.type
_entity_poly.pdbx_seq_one_letter_code
_entity_poly.pdbx_strand_id
1 'polypeptide(L)'
;MNKPFGLQNNCNHIFCFDCLSTWRQTGNKETNRRCPLCRIRSTFIAPSWRCFNNNNDKQLLINAHKLRLKNVPCQTLLRYGYCRFGHQCFYNHHIRFQSSFLFNQQQQQQNTIELSNENNNNEQRESLRRIRYNSHRYRPY
;
A
#
# COMPACT_ATOMS: atom_id res chain seq x y z
N MET A 1 -32.51 -18.83 3.81
CA MET A 1 -31.46 -18.09 3.09
C MET A 1 -30.19 -18.91 3.07
N ASN A 2 -29.60 -19.12 1.90
CA ASN A 2 -28.33 -19.81 1.78
C ASN A 2 -27.24 -18.92 2.41
N LYS A 3 -26.37 -19.46 3.28
CA LYS A 3 -25.30 -18.71 3.96
C LYS A 3 -23.94 -19.19 3.45
N PRO A 4 -22.94 -18.31 3.27
CA PRO A 4 -21.62 -18.75 2.83
C PRO A 4 -20.94 -19.60 3.91
N PHE A 5 -20.09 -20.51 3.48
CA PHE A 5 -19.19 -21.27 4.34
C PHE A 5 -18.03 -20.38 4.80
N GLY A 6 -17.58 -20.57 6.04
CA GLY A 6 -16.36 -19.97 6.56
C GLY A 6 -15.21 -20.97 6.52
N LEU A 7 -14.21 -20.70 5.69
CA LEU A 7 -13.06 -21.58 5.50
C LEU A 7 -11.89 -21.13 6.39
N GLN A 8 -11.41 -22.01 7.26
CA GLN A 8 -10.22 -21.76 8.08
C GLN A 8 -8.94 -22.19 7.35
N ASN A 9 -7.84 -21.45 7.56
CA ASN A 9 -6.56 -21.72 6.88
C ASN A 9 -5.85 -23.02 7.33
N ASN A 10 -6.03 -23.44 8.57
CA ASN A 10 -5.18 -24.47 9.19
C ASN A 10 -5.90 -25.79 9.52
N CYS A 11 -7.19 -25.95 9.17
CA CYS A 11 -7.91 -27.21 9.30
C CYS A 11 -8.98 -27.35 8.21
N ASN A 12 -9.59 -28.52 8.09
CA ASN A 12 -10.62 -28.82 7.08
C ASN A 12 -12.06 -28.79 7.61
N HIS A 13 -12.24 -28.36 8.86
CA HIS A 13 -13.56 -28.21 9.43
C HIS A 13 -14.31 -27.03 8.80
N ILE A 14 -15.51 -27.31 8.30
CA ILE A 14 -16.37 -26.34 7.62
C ILE A 14 -17.50 -25.93 8.57
N PHE A 15 -17.79 -24.64 8.60
CA PHE A 15 -18.89 -24.06 9.35
C PHE A 15 -19.54 -22.97 8.51
N CYS A 16 -20.71 -22.48 8.92
CA CYS A 16 -21.24 -21.26 8.33
C CYS A 16 -20.33 -20.06 8.66
N PHE A 17 -20.19 -19.10 7.74
CA PHE A 17 -19.34 -17.93 7.94
C PHE A 17 -19.78 -17.13 9.17
N ASP A 18 -21.09 -16.90 9.33
CA ASP A 18 -21.64 -16.19 10.49
C ASP A 18 -21.27 -16.89 11.81
N CYS A 19 -21.39 -18.22 11.84
CA CYS A 19 -21.10 -19.05 13.00
C CYS A 19 -19.64 -18.84 13.45
N LEU A 20 -18.71 -18.87 12.49
CA LEU A 20 -17.30 -18.61 12.78
C LEU A 20 -17.01 -17.13 13.09
N SER A 21 -17.72 -16.20 12.48
CA SER A 21 -17.58 -14.77 12.76
C SER A 21 -18.01 -14.48 14.20
N THR A 22 -19.16 -15.00 14.64
CA THR A 22 -19.63 -14.94 16.02
C THR A 22 -18.64 -15.61 16.96
N TRP A 23 -18.19 -16.83 16.65
CA TRP A 23 -17.18 -17.54 17.44
C TRP A 23 -15.93 -16.69 17.67
N ARG A 24 -15.45 -15.94 16.67
CA ARG A 24 -14.28 -15.06 16.81
C ARG A 24 -14.53 -13.79 17.61
N GLN A 25 -15.78 -13.38 17.76
CA GLN A 25 -16.18 -12.21 18.54
C GLN A 25 -16.47 -12.59 20.00
N THR A 26 -16.94 -13.80 20.24
CA THR A 26 -17.29 -14.32 21.57
C THR A 26 -16.13 -15.09 22.19
N GLY A 27 -15.76 -14.80 23.43
CA GLY A 27 -14.73 -15.55 24.18
C GLY A 27 -13.35 -14.90 24.18
N ASN A 28 -12.39 -15.54 24.85
CA ASN A 28 -11.03 -15.00 25.00
C ASN A 28 -10.20 -15.16 23.70
N LYS A 29 -9.20 -14.29 23.51
CA LYS A 29 -8.36 -14.25 22.30
C LYS A 29 -7.59 -15.56 22.02
N GLU A 30 -7.42 -16.39 23.03
CA GLU A 30 -6.67 -17.65 22.93
C GLU A 30 -7.52 -18.81 22.38
N THR A 31 -8.80 -18.82 22.70
CA THR A 31 -9.75 -19.87 22.30
C THR A 31 -10.52 -19.49 21.03
N ASN A 32 -10.93 -18.23 20.91
CA ASN A 32 -11.75 -17.77 19.78
C ASN A 32 -10.99 -17.71 18.45
N ARG A 33 -9.65 -17.77 18.48
CA ARG A 33 -8.78 -17.90 17.29
C ARG A 33 -8.43 -19.35 16.96
N ARG A 34 -9.19 -20.31 17.48
CA ARG A 34 -9.01 -21.74 17.22
C ARG A 34 -10.27 -22.33 16.58
N CYS A 35 -10.10 -23.42 15.85
CA CYS A 35 -11.22 -24.18 15.30
C CYS A 35 -12.14 -24.67 16.43
N PRO A 36 -13.48 -24.50 16.32
CA PRO A 36 -14.43 -25.02 17.32
C PRO A 36 -14.32 -26.53 17.54
N LEU A 37 -13.97 -27.30 16.49
CA LEU A 37 -13.86 -28.77 16.55
C LEU A 37 -12.47 -29.22 17.00
N CYS A 38 -11.43 -28.94 16.21
CA CYS A 38 -10.09 -29.49 16.48
C CYS A 38 -9.14 -28.57 17.24
N ARG A 39 -9.56 -27.35 17.61
CA ARG A 39 -8.76 -26.38 18.38
C ARG A 39 -7.42 -25.96 17.76
N ILE A 40 -7.17 -26.32 16.50
CA ILE A 40 -6.04 -25.80 15.72
C ILE A 40 -6.20 -24.29 15.57
N ARG A 41 -5.13 -23.54 15.81
CA ARG A 41 -5.13 -22.07 15.70
C ARG A 41 -5.30 -21.67 14.25
N SER A 42 -6.18 -20.72 13.99
CA SER A 42 -6.44 -20.15 12.68
C SER A 42 -6.52 -18.63 12.78
N THR A 43 -5.73 -17.91 11.99
CA THR A 43 -5.73 -16.43 12.00
C THR A 43 -6.69 -15.83 10.99
N PHE A 44 -7.21 -16.62 10.04
CA PHE A 44 -8.00 -16.12 8.92
C PHE A 44 -9.21 -17.01 8.63
N ILE A 45 -10.34 -16.38 8.29
CA ILE A 45 -11.53 -17.06 7.74
C ILE A 45 -11.82 -16.45 6.37
N ALA A 46 -11.94 -17.28 5.34
CA ALA A 46 -12.42 -16.85 4.04
C ALA A 46 -13.89 -17.26 3.86
N PRO A 47 -14.82 -16.33 3.58
CA PRO A 47 -16.16 -16.69 3.13
C PRO A 47 -16.11 -17.31 1.73
N SER A 48 -16.86 -18.39 1.52
CA SER A 48 -17.01 -19.06 0.22
C SER A 48 -18.42 -19.63 0.06
N TRP A 49 -18.99 -19.49 -1.14
CA TRP A 49 -20.24 -20.18 -1.51
C TRP A 49 -20.04 -21.62 -1.95
N ARG A 50 -18.78 -22.02 -2.20
CA ARG A 50 -18.39 -23.37 -2.61
C ARG A 50 -17.64 -24.07 -1.48
N CYS A 51 -17.94 -25.34 -1.28
CA CYS A 51 -17.08 -26.25 -0.52
C CYS A 51 -15.85 -26.67 -1.34
N PHE A 52 -14.90 -27.31 -0.66
CA PHE A 52 -13.67 -27.84 -1.26
C PHE A 52 -13.67 -29.36 -1.15
N ASN A 53 -13.07 -30.04 -2.13
CA ASN A 53 -12.96 -31.51 -2.14
C ASN A 53 -11.64 -31.98 -1.53
N ASN A 54 -10.60 -31.16 -1.64
CA ASN A 54 -9.27 -31.44 -1.13
C ASN A 54 -8.61 -30.18 -0.54
N ASN A 55 -7.42 -30.35 0.04
CA ASN A 55 -6.67 -29.26 0.64
C ASN A 55 -6.23 -28.19 -0.37
N ASN A 56 -5.89 -28.57 -1.59
CA ASN A 56 -5.39 -27.65 -2.61
C ASN A 56 -6.51 -26.70 -3.04
N ASP A 57 -7.70 -27.21 -3.31
CA ASP A 57 -8.89 -26.42 -3.65
C ASP A 57 -9.21 -25.41 -2.54
N LYS A 58 -9.12 -25.84 -1.28
CA LYS A 58 -9.32 -24.95 -0.12
C LYS A 58 -8.31 -23.81 -0.12
N GLN A 59 -7.03 -24.10 -0.36
CA GLN A 59 -5.99 -23.07 -0.38
C GLN A 59 -6.20 -22.10 -1.54
N LEU A 60 -6.65 -22.57 -2.71
CA LEU A 60 -6.99 -21.71 -3.84
C LEU A 60 -8.12 -20.74 -3.48
N LEU A 61 -9.21 -21.22 -2.87
CA LEU A 61 -10.32 -20.37 -2.42
C LEU A 61 -9.86 -19.31 -1.40
N ILE A 62 -9.05 -19.72 -0.41
CA ILE A 62 -8.51 -18.82 0.61
C ILE A 62 -7.58 -17.77 -0.01
N ASN A 63 -6.70 -18.18 -0.91
CA ASN A 63 -5.74 -17.28 -1.55
C ASN A 63 -6.42 -16.31 -2.50
N ALA A 64 -7.38 -16.76 -3.31
CA ALA A 64 -8.20 -15.89 -4.15
C ALA A 64 -8.93 -14.84 -3.30
N HIS A 65 -9.48 -15.25 -2.16
CA HIS A 65 -10.13 -14.30 -1.25
C HIS A 65 -9.13 -13.27 -0.67
N LYS A 66 -7.94 -13.70 -0.24
CA LYS A 66 -6.87 -12.78 0.23
C LYS A 66 -6.45 -11.79 -0.85
N LEU A 67 -6.27 -12.25 -2.10
CA LEU A 67 -5.92 -11.38 -3.23
C LEU A 67 -7.00 -10.33 -3.48
N ARG A 68 -8.28 -10.70 -3.41
CA ARG A 68 -9.39 -9.76 -3.51
C ARG A 68 -9.34 -8.71 -2.38
N LEU A 69 -9.03 -9.11 -1.14
CA LEU A 69 -8.93 -8.17 -0.02
C LEU A 69 -7.81 -7.14 -0.23
N LYS A 70 -6.69 -7.50 -0.86
CA LYS A 70 -5.60 -6.57 -1.19
C LYS A 70 -6.01 -5.44 -2.14
N ASN A 71 -7.13 -5.58 -2.85
CA ASN A 71 -7.69 -4.53 -3.70
C ASN A 71 -8.75 -3.67 -2.98
N VAL A 72 -9.21 -4.09 -1.80
CA VAL A 72 -10.21 -3.37 -1.01
C VAL A 72 -9.51 -2.43 -0.03
N PRO A 73 -9.80 -1.12 -0.03
CA PRO A 73 -9.16 -0.16 0.88
C PRO A 73 -9.40 -0.51 2.34
N CYS A 74 -8.37 -0.39 3.17
CA CYS A 74 -8.48 -0.62 4.60
C CYS A 74 -9.25 0.51 5.29
N GLN A 75 -10.51 0.26 5.60
CA GLN A 75 -11.40 1.26 6.19
C GLN A 75 -10.89 1.85 7.51
N THR A 76 -10.23 1.05 8.36
CA THR A 76 -9.65 1.56 9.61
C THR A 76 -8.50 2.53 9.34
N LEU A 77 -7.66 2.23 8.36
CA LEU A 77 -6.57 3.12 7.95
C LEU A 77 -7.12 4.41 7.34
N LEU A 78 -8.12 4.32 6.46
CA LEU A 78 -8.75 5.49 5.86
C LEU A 78 -9.45 6.38 6.90
N ARG A 79 -10.12 5.78 7.89
CA ARG A 79 -10.91 6.52 8.89
C ARG A 79 -10.07 7.12 10.01
N TYR A 80 -9.05 6.41 10.48
CA TYR A 80 -8.29 6.79 11.68
C TYR A 80 -6.83 7.16 11.39
N GLY A 81 -6.35 7.00 10.15
CA GLY A 81 -4.95 7.22 9.78
C GLY A 81 -4.01 6.11 10.24
N TYR A 82 -4.48 5.12 11.02
CA TYR A 82 -3.67 3.98 11.46
C TYR A 82 -4.46 2.67 11.41
N CYS A 83 -3.74 1.56 11.16
CA CYS A 83 -4.31 0.22 11.20
C CYS A 83 -3.53 -0.64 12.21
N ARG A 84 -4.24 -1.18 13.21
CA ARG A 84 -3.67 -2.04 14.25
C ARG A 84 -2.96 -3.30 13.76
N PHE A 85 -3.21 -3.71 12.51
CA PHE A 85 -2.61 -4.88 11.90
C PHE A 85 -1.34 -4.55 11.09
N GLY A 86 -1.09 -3.28 10.80
CA GLY A 86 0.09 -2.84 10.04
C GLY A 86 0.31 -3.65 8.77
N HIS A 87 1.50 -4.22 8.62
CA HIS A 87 1.92 -5.02 7.45
C HIS A 87 1.19 -6.38 7.35
N GLN A 88 0.55 -6.82 8.43
CA GLN A 88 -0.24 -8.06 8.47
C GLN A 88 -1.71 -7.84 8.11
N CYS A 89 -2.11 -6.60 7.79
CA CYS A 89 -3.47 -6.33 7.33
C CYS A 89 -3.72 -7.01 5.98
N PHE A 90 -4.88 -7.65 5.84
CA PHE A 90 -5.28 -8.27 4.57
C PHE A 90 -5.84 -7.26 3.56
N TYR A 91 -6.23 -6.07 4.02
CA TYR A 91 -6.79 -5.00 3.20
C TYR A 91 -5.70 -4.09 2.64
N ASN A 92 -6.04 -3.36 1.58
CA ASN A 92 -5.14 -2.44 0.92
C ASN A 92 -4.74 -1.28 1.84
N HIS A 93 -3.43 -1.09 2.05
CA HIS A 93 -2.82 0.03 2.77
C HIS A 93 -2.13 1.04 1.84
N HIS A 94 -2.25 0.89 0.52
CA HIS A 94 -1.83 1.92 -0.43
C HIS A 94 -2.80 3.11 -0.32
N ILE A 95 -2.63 3.92 0.73
CA ILE A 95 -3.15 5.27 0.75
C ILE A 95 -2.41 5.97 -0.38
N ARG A 96 -3.14 6.35 -1.44
CA ARG A 96 -2.67 7.40 -2.33
C ARG A 96 -2.68 8.70 -1.52
N PHE A 97 -1.73 8.86 -0.58
CA PHE A 97 -1.27 10.20 -0.25
C PHE A 97 -0.80 10.73 -1.59
N GLN A 98 -1.51 11.72 -2.10
CA GLN A 98 -1.30 12.32 -3.40
C GLN A 98 0.20 12.50 -3.67
N SER A 99 0.76 11.56 -4.41
CA SER A 99 2.14 11.58 -4.89
C SER A 99 2.38 12.79 -5.80
N SER A 100 1.32 13.50 -6.21
CA SER A 100 1.40 14.81 -6.85
C SER A 100 2.07 15.87 -5.98
N PHE A 101 1.95 15.85 -4.65
CA PHE A 101 2.61 16.87 -3.81
C PHE A 101 4.13 16.70 -3.77
N LEU A 102 4.62 15.49 -3.53
CA LEU A 102 6.07 15.20 -3.49
C LEU A 102 6.70 15.27 -4.89
N PHE A 103 5.98 14.84 -5.93
CA PHE A 103 6.44 14.91 -7.32
C PHE A 103 6.49 16.36 -7.82
N ASN A 104 5.49 17.19 -7.52
CA ASN A 104 5.49 18.60 -7.91
C ASN A 104 6.55 19.41 -7.15
N GLN A 105 6.81 19.11 -5.88
CA GLN A 105 7.84 19.81 -5.11
C GLN A 105 9.25 19.52 -5.64
N GLN A 106 9.54 18.29 -6.06
CA GLN A 106 10.82 17.95 -6.67
C GLN A 106 11.01 18.61 -8.05
N GLN A 107 9.97 18.68 -8.88
CA GLN A 107 10.06 19.40 -10.17
C GLN A 107 10.26 20.90 -10.00
N GLN A 108 9.58 21.53 -9.05
CA GLN A 108 9.79 22.95 -8.76
C GLN A 108 11.23 23.23 -8.32
N GLN A 109 11.80 22.38 -7.47
CA GLN A 109 13.21 22.52 -7.06
C GLN A 109 14.18 22.35 -8.24
N GLN A 110 13.97 21.36 -9.11
CA GLN A 110 14.80 21.14 -10.30
C GLN A 110 14.73 22.34 -11.26
N ASN A 111 13.53 22.84 -11.55
CA ASN A 111 13.34 24.01 -12.41
C ASN A 111 14.01 25.28 -11.83
N THR A 112 13.99 25.46 -10.51
CA THR A 112 14.68 26.61 -9.87
C THR A 112 16.21 26.53 -9.97
N ILE A 113 16.77 25.32 -9.96
CA ILE A 113 18.22 25.09 -10.10
C ILE A 113 18.65 25.31 -11.54
N GLU A 114 17.84 24.89 -12.52
CA GLU A 114 18.13 25.10 -13.94
C GLU A 114 18.12 26.59 -14.30
N LEU A 115 17.10 27.34 -13.83
CA LEU A 115 16.99 28.79 -14.04
C LEU A 115 18.16 29.57 -13.41
N SER A 116 18.61 29.20 -12.20
CA SER A 116 19.76 29.87 -11.56
C SER A 116 21.07 29.61 -12.32
N ASN A 117 21.26 28.40 -12.84
CA ASN A 117 22.44 28.04 -13.64
C ASN A 117 22.46 28.78 -14.99
N GLU A 118 21.33 28.92 -15.68
CA GLU A 118 21.24 29.69 -16.92
C GLU A 118 21.54 31.18 -16.70
N ASN A 119 21.00 31.78 -15.63
CA ASN A 119 21.27 33.17 -15.28
C ASN A 119 22.76 33.40 -15.00
N ASN A 120 23.40 32.53 -14.22
CA ASN A 120 24.84 32.61 -13.94
C ASN A 120 25.69 32.50 -15.23
N ASN A 121 25.33 31.59 -16.14
CA ASN A 121 26.02 31.43 -17.41
C ASN A 121 25.86 32.66 -18.32
N ASN A 122 24.69 33.30 -18.31
CA ASN A 122 24.43 34.51 -19.06
C ASN A 122 25.20 35.71 -18.50
N GLU A 123 25.28 35.87 -17.18
CA GLU A 123 26.10 36.90 -16.53
C GLU A 123 27.61 36.71 -16.82
N GLN A 124 28.10 35.47 -16.81
CA GLN A 124 29.48 35.15 -17.20
C GLN A 124 29.73 35.47 -18.68
N ARG A 125 28.78 35.20 -19.57
CA ARG A 125 28.88 35.57 -20.99
C ARG A 125 28.86 37.08 -21.20
N GLU A 126 28.02 37.81 -20.49
CA GLU A 126 27.99 39.27 -20.56
C GLU A 126 29.27 39.91 -20.02
N SER A 127 29.77 39.43 -18.89
CA SER A 127 31.04 39.92 -18.32
C SER A 127 32.22 39.65 -19.26
N LEU A 128 32.30 38.46 -19.88
CA LEU A 128 33.30 38.17 -20.93
C LEU A 128 33.15 39.06 -22.17
N ARG A 129 31.91 39.37 -22.60
CA ARG A 129 31.66 40.33 -23.69
C ARG A 129 32.15 41.73 -23.34
N ARG A 130 31.90 42.20 -22.11
CA ARG A 130 32.38 43.52 -21.62
C ARG A 130 33.91 43.57 -21.55
N ILE A 131 34.56 42.50 -21.08
CA ILE A 131 36.03 42.41 -21.06
C ILE A 131 36.60 42.49 -22.49
N ARG A 132 36.04 41.73 -23.45
CA ARG A 132 36.48 41.78 -24.86
C ARG A 132 36.29 43.15 -25.51
N TYR A 133 35.20 43.85 -25.18
CA TYR A 133 34.96 45.20 -25.67
C TYR A 133 35.99 46.21 -25.13
N ASN A 134 36.39 46.07 -23.86
CA ASN A 134 37.41 46.92 -23.24
C ASN A 134 38.84 46.61 -23.71
N SER A 135 39.16 45.36 -24.09
CA SER A 135 40.49 44.99 -24.60
C SER A 135 40.81 45.52 -26.01
N HIS A 136 39.81 45.98 -26.77
CA HIS A 136 40.02 46.56 -28.10
C HIS A 136 40.33 48.08 -28.11
N ARG A 137 40.39 48.74 -26.94
CA ARG A 137 40.71 50.18 -26.84
C ARG A 137 42.17 50.52 -26.51
N TYR A 138 43.03 49.55 -26.22
CA TYR A 138 44.46 49.78 -26.00
C TYR A 138 45.30 49.11 -27.08
N ARG A 139 45.44 49.79 -28.21
CA ARG A 139 46.50 49.52 -29.19
C ARG A 139 47.57 50.58 -28.97
N PRO A 140 48.74 50.25 -28.41
CA PRO A 140 49.78 51.24 -28.20
C PRO A 140 50.35 51.67 -29.56
N TYR A 141 50.51 52.98 -29.74
CA TYR A 141 51.36 53.57 -30.77
C TYR A 141 52.81 53.57 -30.30
#